data_AF-A0A945VWI3-F1
#
_entry.id   AF-A0A945VWI3-F1
#
_cell.length_a   1.000
_cell.length_b   1.000
_cell.length_c   1.000
_cell.angle_alpha   90.00
_cell.angle_beta   90.00
_cell.angle_gamma   90.00
#
_symmetry.space_group_name_H-M   'P 1'
#
loop_
_entity.id
_entity.type
_entity.pdbx_description
1 polymer ?
#
loop_
_entity_poly.entity_id
_entity_poly.type
_entity_poly.pdbx_seq_one_letter_code
_entity_poly.pdbx_strand_id
1 'polypeptide(L)'
;MMIQYKVGNLFELLPENDSVKMICHIVNSVGGWGAGFVIPLAKAYPLSEEQYRKWHKKGKIDSYGYSIPFELGKVQFVNHNQNIVIANMVGQEGTGMGINGRPPIRYSALAQCMQDVARVAKIRNAEIFAPAFGSGLAGGNWSFIEELINELWCDRDIPVTIYSLEPIQTSIETVKITLKCPHCCHTVEQDMEVGCEIRPFYCPNCLFFFDEG
;
A
#
# COMPACT_ATOMS: atom_id res chain seq x y z
N MET A 1 6.48 -6.04 -12.02
CA MET A 1 5.38 -6.74 -11.29
C MET A 1 4.15 -5.83 -11.21
N MET A 2 2.96 -6.33 -10.86
CA MET A 2 1.79 -5.48 -10.56
C MET A 2 1.42 -5.56 -9.07
N ILE A 3 0.83 -4.48 -8.55
CA ILE A 3 0.28 -4.44 -7.19
C ILE A 3 -0.88 -5.43 -7.09
N GLN A 4 -0.87 -6.27 -6.06
CA GLN A 4 -2.02 -7.09 -5.70
C GLN A 4 -2.87 -6.37 -4.65
N TYR A 5 -4.17 -6.25 -4.89
CA TYR A 5 -5.09 -5.67 -3.93
C TYR A 5 -5.92 -6.75 -3.22
N LYS A 6 -6.06 -6.63 -1.90
CA LYS A 6 -6.90 -7.52 -1.09
C LYS A 6 -7.79 -6.72 -0.14
N VAL A 7 -9.07 -7.08 -0.12
CA VAL A 7 -10.02 -6.55 0.87
C VAL A 7 -10.00 -7.44 2.11
N GLY A 8 -9.71 -6.86 3.27
CA GLY A 8 -9.72 -7.52 4.57
C GLY A 8 -8.56 -7.12 5.49
N ASN A 9 -8.51 -7.76 6.66
CA ASN A 9 -7.48 -7.51 7.65
C ASN A 9 -6.14 -8.12 7.20
N LEU A 10 -5.14 -7.26 6.99
CA LEU A 10 -3.78 -7.67 6.60
C LEU A 10 -3.25 -8.80 7.50
N PHE A 11 -3.40 -8.67 8.82
CA PHE A 11 -2.81 -9.62 9.78
C PHE A 11 -3.46 -11.00 9.76
N GLU A 12 -4.69 -11.10 9.28
CA GLU A 12 -5.42 -12.38 9.14
C GLU A 12 -5.21 -13.02 7.77
N LEU A 13 -4.78 -12.24 6.78
CA LEU A 13 -4.70 -12.64 5.37
C LEU A 13 -3.26 -12.67 4.84
N LEU A 14 -2.26 -12.67 5.73
CA LEU A 14 -0.88 -12.94 5.35
C LEU A 14 -0.77 -14.40 4.86
N PRO A 15 -0.04 -14.66 3.77
CA PRO A 15 0.10 -16.01 3.24
C PRO A 15 0.89 -16.90 4.19
N GLU A 16 0.43 -18.14 4.39
CA GLU A 16 1.13 -19.15 5.19
C GLU A 16 2.19 -19.85 4.31
N ASN A 17 3.33 -19.20 4.14
CA ASN A 17 4.48 -19.75 3.42
C ASN A 17 5.82 -19.32 4.07
N ASP A 18 6.93 -19.87 3.59
CA ASP A 18 8.27 -19.58 4.13
C ASP A 18 8.89 -18.28 3.60
N SER A 19 8.17 -17.50 2.79
CA SER A 19 8.72 -16.22 2.30
C SER A 19 8.87 -15.20 3.42
N VAL A 20 9.88 -14.35 3.31
CA VAL A 20 10.03 -13.21 4.22
C VAL A 20 8.97 -12.17 3.87
N LYS A 21 8.12 -11.83 4.83
CA LYS A 21 7.04 -10.85 4.73
C LYS A 21 7.49 -9.57 5.39
N MET A 22 7.61 -8.51 4.61
CA MET A 22 7.92 -7.18 5.09
C MET A 22 6.65 -6.34 5.17
N ILE A 23 6.17 -6.11 6.40
CA ILE A 23 4.98 -5.32 6.67
C ILE A 23 5.38 -3.84 6.73
N CYS A 24 5.01 -3.09 5.69
CA CYS A 24 5.37 -1.68 5.56
C CYS A 24 4.22 -0.79 5.99
N HIS A 25 4.48 0.22 6.81
CA HIS A 25 3.49 1.23 7.19
C HIS A 25 4.15 2.56 7.51
N ILE A 26 3.35 3.64 7.54
CA ILE A 26 3.83 4.98 7.86
C ILE A 26 3.69 5.23 9.36
N VAL A 27 4.76 5.75 9.95
CA VAL A 27 4.79 6.34 11.29
C VAL A 27 5.06 7.85 11.21
N ASN A 28 4.74 8.56 12.29
CA ASN A 28 4.94 10.01 12.38
C ASN A 28 6.30 10.41 12.97
N SER A 29 6.65 11.67 12.83
CA SER A 29 7.89 12.26 13.35
C SER A 29 7.82 12.68 14.82
N VAL A 30 6.79 12.27 15.59
CA VAL A 30 6.58 12.73 16.97
C VAL A 30 6.37 11.58 17.98
N GLY A 31 6.64 10.33 17.57
CA GLY A 31 6.51 9.18 18.47
C GLY A 31 5.06 8.79 18.81
N GLY A 32 4.08 9.37 18.11
CA GLY A 32 2.67 9.04 18.30
C GLY A 32 2.34 7.65 17.79
N TRP A 33 1.58 6.89 18.57
CA TRP A 33 1.11 5.55 18.23
C TRP A 33 -0.20 5.30 18.97
N GLY A 34 -1.34 5.37 18.28
CA GLY A 34 -2.64 5.31 18.94
C GLY A 34 -3.87 5.46 18.05
N ALA A 35 -3.74 5.48 16.73
CA ALA A 35 -4.88 5.57 15.81
C ALA A 35 -4.59 4.86 14.48
N GLY A 36 -5.61 4.23 13.89
CA GLY A 36 -5.51 3.54 12.61
C GLY A 36 -4.71 2.23 12.69
N PHE A 37 -3.94 1.94 11.64
CA PHE A 37 -3.24 0.65 11.42
C PHE A 37 -2.30 0.24 12.57
N VAL A 38 -1.73 1.21 13.28
CA VAL A 38 -0.75 0.95 14.35
C VAL A 38 -1.36 0.21 15.55
N ILE A 39 -2.68 0.33 15.78
CA ILE A 39 -3.38 -0.36 16.87
C ILE A 39 -3.41 -1.88 16.66
N PRO A 40 -3.97 -2.42 15.55
CA PRO A 40 -3.92 -3.85 15.30
C PRO A 40 -2.48 -4.35 15.07
N LEU A 41 -1.59 -3.52 14.50
CA LEU A 41 -0.17 -3.86 14.37
C LEU A 41 0.49 -4.13 15.73
N ALA A 42 0.25 -3.29 16.73
CA ALA A 42 0.82 -3.49 18.08
C ALA A 42 0.23 -4.70 18.80
N LYS A 43 -1.02 -5.10 18.49
CA LYS A 43 -1.59 -6.36 19.00
C LYS A 43 -0.91 -7.58 18.39
N ALA A 44 -0.68 -7.56 17.08
CA ALA A 44 -0.03 -8.67 16.36
C ALA A 44 1.48 -8.75 16.64
N TYR A 45 2.16 -7.59 16.64
CA TYR A 45 3.62 -7.47 16.73
C TYR A 45 4.03 -6.36 17.72
N PRO A 46 3.87 -6.57 19.03
CA PRO A 46 4.05 -5.53 20.07
C PRO A 46 5.48 -4.94 20.09
N LEU A 47 6.48 -5.71 19.68
CA LEU A 47 7.86 -5.25 19.58
C LEU A 47 8.01 -4.04 18.64
N SER A 48 7.17 -3.90 17.61
CA SER A 48 7.26 -2.77 16.69
C SER A 48 6.98 -1.43 17.37
N GLU A 49 5.91 -1.37 18.18
CA GLU A 49 5.57 -0.17 18.95
C GLU A 49 6.68 0.17 19.94
N GLU A 50 7.17 -0.83 20.68
CA GLU A 50 8.22 -0.66 21.68
C GLU A 50 9.48 -0.06 21.05
N GLN A 51 9.92 -0.60 19.91
CA GLN A 51 11.13 -0.16 19.22
C GLN A 51 10.97 1.21 18.58
N TYR A 52 9.80 1.53 18.03
CA TYR A 52 9.51 2.85 17.49
C TYR A 52 9.53 3.93 18.59
N ARG A 53 8.87 3.68 19.72
CA ARG A 53 8.87 4.61 20.87
C ARG A 53 10.27 4.78 21.46
N LYS A 54 11.06 3.70 21.52
CA LYS A 54 12.48 3.77 21.93
C LYS A 54 13.30 4.62 20.96
N TRP A 55 13.11 4.45 19.65
CA TRP A 55 13.81 5.21 18.63
C TRP A 55 13.50 6.71 18.73
N HIS A 56 12.22 7.07 18.85
CA HIS A 56 11.80 8.45 19.09
C HIS A 56 12.44 9.03 20.36
N LYS A 57 12.35 8.31 21.50
CA LYS A 57 12.91 8.78 22.78
C LYS A 57 14.42 8.98 22.74
N LYS A 58 15.14 8.10 22.05
CA LYS A 58 16.60 8.15 21.93
C LYS A 58 17.07 9.12 20.83
N GLY A 59 16.21 9.50 19.90
CA GLY A 59 16.54 10.31 18.72
C GLY A 59 17.36 9.56 17.66
N LYS A 60 17.82 8.34 17.95
CA LYS A 60 18.52 7.44 17.03
C LYS A 60 18.53 6.00 17.54
N ILE A 61 18.78 5.07 16.64
CA ILE A 61 19.02 3.65 16.96
C ILE A 61 20.25 3.16 16.21
N ASP A 62 20.93 2.17 16.77
CA ASP A 62 21.97 1.45 16.03
C ASP A 62 21.33 0.22 15.40
N SER A 63 21.53 0.04 14.10
CA SER A 63 21.01 -1.09 13.33
C SER A 63 21.98 -1.42 12.20
N TYR A 64 22.32 -2.70 12.05
CA TYR A 64 23.24 -3.20 11.01
C TYR A 64 24.59 -2.45 10.93
N GLY A 65 25.13 -2.00 12.08
CA GLY A 65 26.40 -1.29 12.14
C GLY A 65 26.32 0.22 11.83
N TYR A 66 25.12 0.76 11.65
CA TYR A 66 24.89 2.18 11.40
C TYR A 66 23.96 2.79 12.45
N SER A 67 24.17 4.07 12.76
CA SER A 67 23.24 4.83 13.60
C SER A 67 22.22 5.52 12.71
N ILE A 68 20.94 5.16 12.88
CA ILE A 68 19.82 5.69 12.12
C ILE A 68 19.14 6.79 12.95
N PRO A 69 19.17 8.07 12.52
CA PRO A 69 18.50 9.16 13.22
C PRO A 69 16.97 9.02 13.14
N PHE A 70 16.26 9.48 14.16
CA PHE A 70 14.80 9.57 14.15
C PHE A 70 14.39 10.85 13.41
N GLU A 71 14.19 10.75 12.11
CA GLU A 71 13.81 11.88 11.25
C GLU A 71 12.99 11.40 10.05
N LEU A 72 12.32 12.35 9.38
CA LEU A 72 11.59 12.08 8.14
C LEU A 72 12.49 11.42 7.10
N GLY A 73 11.97 10.40 6.42
CA GLY A 73 12.69 9.67 5.37
C GLY A 73 13.53 8.50 5.87
N LYS A 74 13.53 8.23 7.18
CA LYS A 74 14.21 7.06 7.76
C LYS A 74 13.26 5.92 8.04
N VAL A 75 13.80 4.71 7.98
CA VAL A 75 13.08 3.46 8.26
C VAL A 75 13.75 2.73 9.40
N GLN A 76 12.95 2.29 10.36
CA GLN A 76 13.36 1.27 11.33
C GLN A 76 12.77 -0.08 10.91
N PHE A 77 13.64 -1.05 10.69
CA PHE A 77 13.25 -2.44 10.45
C PHE A 77 13.27 -3.23 11.77
N VAL A 78 12.12 -3.76 12.17
CA VAL A 78 11.95 -4.56 13.39
C VAL A 78 11.71 -6.01 12.98
N ASN A 79 12.66 -6.88 13.29
CA ASN A 79 12.51 -8.32 13.08
C ASN A 79 11.65 -8.91 14.20
N HIS A 80 10.48 -9.45 13.87
CA HIS A 80 9.65 -10.18 14.83
C HIS A 80 10.10 -11.65 14.92
N ASN A 81 10.35 -12.28 13.78
CA ASN A 81 10.96 -13.60 13.66
C ASN A 81 11.76 -13.69 12.34
N GLN A 82 12.12 -14.90 11.90
CA GLN A 82 12.90 -15.10 10.67
C GLN A 82 12.16 -14.64 9.40
N ASN A 83 10.82 -14.73 9.40
CA ASN A 83 9.99 -14.50 8.22
C ASN A 83 9.16 -13.21 8.32
N ILE A 84 9.02 -12.57 9.49
CA ILE A 84 8.24 -11.34 9.67
C ILE A 84 9.14 -10.17 10.03
N VAL A 85 9.10 -9.13 9.19
CA VAL A 85 9.81 -7.85 9.39
C VAL A 85 8.79 -6.72 9.32
N ILE A 86 8.84 -5.79 10.28
CA ILE A 86 8.02 -4.58 10.26
C ILE A 86 8.91 -3.41 9.86
N ALA A 87 8.49 -2.63 8.87
CA ALA A 87 9.17 -1.42 8.43
C ALA A 87 8.40 -0.18 8.92
N ASN A 88 8.89 0.45 9.99
CA ASN A 88 8.39 1.70 10.52
C ASN A 88 8.95 2.86 9.68
N MET A 89 8.21 3.32 8.68
CA MET A 89 8.64 4.38 7.75
C MET A 89 8.24 5.76 8.27
N VAL A 90 9.20 6.62 8.62
CA VAL A 90 8.93 7.98 9.10
C VAL A 90 8.57 8.90 7.92
N GLY A 91 7.34 8.75 7.41
CA GLY A 91 6.82 9.46 6.23
C GLY A 91 5.80 10.56 6.55
N GLN A 92 5.48 10.75 7.83
CA GLN A 92 4.44 11.68 8.28
C GLN A 92 5.02 12.71 9.27
N GLU A 93 4.76 13.99 9.03
CA GLU A 93 5.11 15.06 9.96
C GLU A 93 3.96 15.32 10.95
N GLY A 94 4.19 15.08 12.24
CA GLY A 94 3.16 15.22 13.28
C GLY A 94 2.03 14.18 13.16
N THR A 95 0.90 14.39 13.86
CA THR A 95 -0.23 13.43 13.93
C THR A 95 -1.56 13.97 13.40
N GLY A 96 -1.60 15.22 12.93
CA GLY A 96 -2.81 15.87 12.43
C GLY A 96 -2.46 17.06 11.53
N MET A 97 -3.49 17.70 10.98
CA MET A 97 -3.36 18.81 10.04
C MET A 97 -2.34 19.85 10.54
N GLY A 98 -1.35 20.19 9.70
CA GLY A 98 -0.33 21.17 10.06
C GLY A 98 -0.91 22.59 10.18
N ILE A 99 -0.09 23.52 10.68
CA ILE A 99 -0.46 24.93 10.96
C ILE A 99 -1.11 25.66 9.76
N ASN A 100 -0.82 25.23 8.52
CA ASN A 100 -1.36 25.85 7.30
C ASN A 100 -2.40 24.97 6.56
N GLY A 101 -3.03 24.01 7.25
CA GLY A 101 -3.93 23.06 6.57
C GLY A 101 -3.21 22.01 5.72
N ARG A 102 -1.87 21.96 5.78
CA ARG A 102 -1.07 20.98 5.04
C ARG A 102 -1.29 19.59 5.64
N PRO A 103 -1.66 18.57 4.84
CA PRO A 103 -1.75 17.20 5.30
C PRO A 103 -0.44 16.70 5.93
N PRO A 104 -0.47 15.80 6.92
CA PRO A 104 0.73 15.27 7.57
C PRO A 104 1.71 14.53 6.65
N ILE A 105 1.25 13.89 5.58
CA ILE A 105 2.11 13.11 4.68
C ILE A 105 3.23 13.96 4.06
N ARG A 106 4.43 13.41 3.95
CA ARG A 106 5.59 14.03 3.29
C ARG A 106 6.09 13.11 2.19
N TYR A 107 5.68 13.35 0.95
CA TYR A 107 5.98 12.47 -0.17
C TYR A 107 7.46 12.24 -0.43
N SER A 108 8.30 13.28 -0.30
CA SER A 108 9.75 13.12 -0.45
C SER A 108 10.34 12.19 0.62
N ALA A 109 9.88 12.32 1.87
CA ALA A 109 10.27 11.43 2.96
C ALA A 109 9.75 10.00 2.73
N LEU A 110 8.50 9.86 2.30
CA LEU A 110 7.93 8.57 1.96
C LEU A 110 8.74 7.88 0.85
N ALA A 111 9.08 8.57 -0.23
CA ALA A 111 9.89 8.02 -1.31
C ALA A 111 11.27 7.55 -0.83
N GLN A 112 11.94 8.31 0.04
CA GLN A 112 13.20 7.90 0.67
C GLN A 112 13.03 6.61 1.49
N CYS A 113 11.99 6.55 2.32
CA CYS A 113 11.66 5.34 3.08
C CYS A 113 11.42 4.14 2.14
N MET A 114 10.67 4.34 1.05
CA MET A 114 10.36 3.29 0.10
C MET A 114 11.60 2.78 -0.65
N GLN A 115 12.56 3.66 -0.96
CA GLN A 115 13.86 3.26 -1.51
C GLN A 115 14.66 2.41 -0.52
N ASP A 116 14.65 2.77 0.77
CA ASP A 116 15.29 1.99 1.82
C ASP A 116 14.65 0.61 1.99
N VAL A 117 13.32 0.57 1.99
CA VAL A 117 12.53 -0.67 1.99
C VAL A 117 12.88 -1.55 0.79
N ALA A 118 12.94 -0.98 -0.42
CA ALA A 118 13.24 -1.73 -1.64
C ALA A 118 14.61 -2.45 -1.54
N ARG A 119 15.62 -1.75 -1.03
CA ARG A 119 16.96 -2.30 -0.83
C ARG A 119 16.95 -3.48 0.15
N VAL A 120 16.31 -3.31 1.30
CA VAL A 120 16.27 -4.35 2.34
C VAL A 120 15.40 -5.53 1.88
N ALA A 121 14.29 -5.27 1.20
CA ALA A 121 13.43 -6.31 0.64
C ALA A 121 14.21 -7.18 -0.37
N LYS A 122 15.03 -6.57 -1.24
CA LYS A 122 15.90 -7.32 -2.16
C LYS A 122 16.96 -8.15 -1.45
N ILE A 123 17.66 -7.58 -0.47
CA ILE A 123 18.68 -8.31 0.31
C ILE A 123 18.07 -9.53 1.01
N ARG A 124 16.82 -9.41 1.47
CA ARG A 124 16.11 -10.46 2.22
C ARG A 124 15.26 -11.38 1.35
N ASN A 125 15.20 -11.14 0.04
CA ASN A 125 14.23 -11.79 -0.85
C ASN A 125 12.79 -11.76 -0.28
N ALA A 126 12.39 -10.58 0.19
CA ALA A 126 11.12 -10.38 0.87
C ALA A 126 10.01 -9.89 -0.06
N GLU A 127 8.79 -10.30 0.27
CA GLU A 127 7.54 -9.77 -0.30
C GLU A 127 7.02 -8.65 0.62
N ILE A 128 6.50 -7.58 0.02
CA ILE A 128 5.95 -6.43 0.75
C ILE A 128 4.45 -6.61 0.95
N PHE A 129 4.01 -6.46 2.19
CA PHE A 129 2.60 -6.41 2.56
C PHE A 129 2.35 -5.08 3.26
N ALA A 130 1.34 -4.32 2.86
CA ALA A 130 1.08 -3.01 3.45
C ALA A 130 -0.42 -2.71 3.49
N PRO A 131 -0.90 -1.87 4.44
CA PRO A 131 -2.22 -1.29 4.31
C PRO A 131 -2.23 -0.28 3.15
N ALA A 132 -3.39 0.23 2.78
CA ALA A 132 -3.50 1.46 1.99
C ALA A 132 -2.95 2.68 2.77
N PHE A 133 -1.62 2.77 2.90
CA PHE A 133 -0.95 3.74 3.76
C PHE A 133 -0.98 5.16 3.17
N GLY A 134 -0.90 6.17 4.04
CA GLY A 134 -0.66 7.54 3.62
C GLY A 134 -1.88 8.31 3.09
N SER A 135 -2.95 7.63 2.64
CA SER A 135 -4.16 8.27 2.10
C SER A 135 -5.27 8.54 3.13
N GLY A 136 -5.28 7.82 4.26
CA GLY A 136 -6.25 8.01 5.36
C GLY A 136 -5.94 9.22 6.25
N LEU A 137 -5.63 8.97 7.54
CA LEU A 137 -5.36 10.03 8.54
C LEU A 137 -4.22 11.00 8.15
N ALA A 138 -3.32 10.57 7.27
CA ALA A 138 -2.21 11.40 6.79
C ALA A 138 -2.59 12.32 5.60
N GLY A 139 -3.79 12.13 5.01
CA GLY A 139 -4.40 13.01 4.00
C GLY A 139 -3.70 13.03 2.64
N GLY A 140 -3.01 11.95 2.25
CA GLY A 140 -2.38 11.83 0.94
C GLY A 140 -3.33 11.44 -0.19
N ASN A 141 -2.97 11.82 -1.41
CA ASN A 141 -3.51 11.28 -2.64
C ASN A 141 -3.02 9.82 -2.84
N TRP A 142 -3.96 8.87 -2.91
CA TRP A 142 -3.64 7.45 -3.10
C TRP A 142 -3.08 7.13 -4.48
N SER A 143 -3.64 7.68 -5.57
CA SER A 143 -3.13 7.45 -6.94
C SER A 143 -1.65 7.81 -7.06
N PHE A 144 -1.21 8.89 -6.42
CA PHE A 144 0.20 9.25 -6.40
C PHE A 144 1.06 8.28 -5.55
N ILE A 145 0.53 7.76 -4.45
CA ILE A 145 1.22 6.73 -3.65
C ILE A 145 1.32 5.42 -4.44
N GLU A 146 0.28 5.07 -5.19
CA GLU A 146 0.24 3.92 -6.08
C GLU A 146 1.31 4.02 -7.18
N GLU A 147 1.46 5.18 -7.81
CA GLU A 147 2.57 5.45 -8.74
C GLU A 147 3.94 5.25 -8.07
N LEU A 148 4.13 5.77 -6.85
CA LEU A 148 5.36 5.55 -6.09
C LEU A 148 5.58 4.07 -5.77
N ILE A 149 4.54 3.30 -5.46
CA ILE A 149 4.65 1.85 -5.20
C ILE A 149 5.11 1.13 -6.47
N ASN A 150 4.49 1.46 -7.61
CA ASN A 150 4.85 0.88 -8.89
C ASN A 150 6.32 1.16 -9.22
N GLU A 151 6.71 2.44 -9.23
CA GLU A 151 8.08 2.87 -9.57
C GLU A 151 9.10 2.36 -8.56
N LEU A 152 8.81 2.45 -7.26
CA LEU A 152 9.81 2.19 -6.20
C LEU A 152 9.93 0.71 -5.83
N TRP A 153 8.86 -0.08 -5.96
CA TRP A 153 8.84 -1.49 -5.55
C TRP A 153 8.56 -2.45 -6.72
N CYS A 154 7.46 -2.26 -7.45
CA CYS A 154 7.01 -3.24 -8.43
C CYS A 154 7.89 -3.33 -9.69
N ASP A 155 8.40 -2.19 -10.17
CA ASP A 155 9.36 -2.10 -11.29
C ASP A 155 10.74 -2.64 -10.92
N ARG A 156 11.00 -2.80 -9.62
CA ARG A 156 12.19 -3.48 -9.10
C ARG A 156 11.93 -4.96 -8.86
N ASP A 157 10.86 -5.57 -9.37
CA ASP A 157 10.53 -6.99 -9.14
C ASP A 157 10.44 -7.36 -7.67
N ILE A 158 9.79 -6.51 -6.86
CA ILE A 158 9.42 -6.83 -5.49
C ILE A 158 7.92 -7.12 -5.49
N PRO A 159 7.46 -8.31 -5.05
CA PRO A 159 6.05 -8.59 -4.90
C PRO A 159 5.41 -7.68 -3.86
N VAL A 160 4.29 -7.04 -4.20
CA VAL A 160 3.57 -6.10 -3.31
C VAL A 160 2.11 -6.50 -3.21
N THR A 161 1.61 -6.63 -1.98
CA THR A 161 0.18 -6.77 -1.69
C THR A 161 -0.30 -5.64 -0.79
N ILE A 162 -1.30 -4.89 -1.26
CA ILE A 162 -1.96 -3.82 -0.51
C ILE A 162 -3.30 -4.31 0.04
N TYR A 163 -3.51 -4.07 1.33
CA TYR A 163 -4.73 -4.43 2.05
C TYR A 163 -5.54 -3.20 2.42
N SER A 164 -6.86 -3.32 2.32
CA SER A 164 -7.81 -2.33 2.81
C SER A 164 -9.03 -3.02 3.39
N LEU A 165 -9.68 -2.43 4.38
CA LEU A 165 -10.94 -2.96 4.93
C LEU A 165 -12.11 -2.75 3.96
N GLU A 166 -12.00 -1.76 3.08
CA GLU A 166 -12.96 -1.43 2.04
C GLU A 166 -12.28 -1.47 0.66
N PRO A 167 -13.01 -1.72 -0.44
CA PRO A 167 -12.44 -1.66 -1.77
C PRO A 167 -11.78 -0.30 -2.03
N ILE A 168 -10.51 -0.32 -2.46
CA ILE A 168 -9.82 0.88 -2.90
C ILE A 168 -10.37 1.22 -4.28
N GLN A 169 -10.97 2.40 -4.43
CA GLN A 169 -11.27 2.94 -5.76
C GLN A 169 -9.94 3.28 -6.42
N THR A 170 -9.42 2.35 -7.21
CA THR A 170 -8.34 2.64 -8.14
C THR A 170 -8.89 3.60 -9.20
N SER A 171 -8.09 4.58 -9.60
CA SER A 171 -8.43 5.49 -10.69
C SER A 171 -8.29 4.78 -12.03
N ILE A 172 -8.96 3.63 -12.18
CA ILE A 172 -9.20 3.09 -13.51
C ILE A 172 -10.31 3.98 -14.06
N GLU A 173 -9.95 4.89 -14.97
CA GLU A 173 -10.96 5.58 -15.76
C GLU A 173 -11.78 4.51 -16.47
N THR A 174 -13.05 4.40 -16.09
CA THR A 174 -14.01 3.58 -16.81
C THR A 174 -14.79 4.47 -17.75
N VAL A 175 -14.92 4.02 -18.99
CA VAL A 175 -15.81 4.65 -19.97
C VAL A 175 -17.05 3.79 -20.11
N LYS A 176 -18.21 4.45 -20.14
CA LYS A 176 -19.44 3.79 -20.57
C LYS A 176 -19.37 3.58 -22.07
N ILE A 177 -19.42 2.32 -22.49
CA ILE A 177 -19.52 1.95 -23.89
C ILE A 177 -20.93 1.42 -24.19
N THR A 178 -21.44 1.76 -25.36
CA THR A 178 -22.71 1.27 -25.86
C THR A 178 -22.46 0.26 -26.97
N LEU A 179 -22.78 -1.01 -26.71
CA LEU A 179 -22.61 -2.09 -27.66
C LEU A 179 -23.93 -2.37 -28.38
N LYS A 180 -23.88 -2.48 -29.71
CA LYS A 180 -25.05 -2.80 -30.52
C LYS A 180 -25.12 -4.30 -30.74
N CYS A 181 -26.26 -4.92 -30.41
CA CYS A 181 -26.48 -6.31 -30.73
C CYS A 181 -26.50 -6.51 -32.27
N PRO A 182 -25.74 -7.48 -32.82
CA PRO A 182 -25.76 -7.75 -34.26
C PRO A 182 -27.05 -8.46 -34.71
N HIS A 183 -27.77 -9.09 -33.78
CA HIS A 183 -28.97 -9.87 -34.07
C HIS A 183 -30.27 -9.10 -33.89
N CYS A 184 -30.28 -8.04 -33.08
CA CYS A 184 -31.46 -7.20 -32.88
C CYS A 184 -31.09 -5.73 -32.70
N CYS A 185 -32.04 -4.81 -32.87
CA CYS A 185 -31.80 -3.37 -32.75
C CYS A 185 -31.51 -2.88 -31.32
N HIS A 186 -31.26 -3.77 -30.37
CA HIS A 186 -31.02 -3.43 -28.97
C HIS A 186 -29.56 -3.05 -28.72
N THR A 187 -29.36 -2.15 -27.77
CA THR A 187 -28.04 -1.73 -27.30
C THR A 187 -27.86 -2.07 -25.84
N VAL A 188 -26.66 -2.51 -25.46
CA VAL A 188 -26.27 -2.82 -24.08
C VAL A 188 -25.20 -1.83 -23.63
N GLU A 189 -25.38 -1.22 -22.46
CA GLU A 189 -24.36 -0.38 -21.85
C GLU A 189 -23.49 -1.24 -20.92
N GLN A 190 -22.17 -1.07 -20.99
CA GLN A 190 -21.25 -1.62 -20.01
C GLN A 190 -20.12 -0.63 -19.67
N ASP A 191 -19.60 -0.74 -18.46
CA ASP A 191 -18.40 -0.02 -18.04
C ASP A 191 -17.17 -0.78 -18.54
N MET A 192 -16.29 -0.08 -19.26
CA MET A 192 -15.02 -0.62 -19.76
C MET A 192 -13.85 0.17 -19.22
N GLU A 193 -12.82 -0.54 -18.75
CA GLU A 193 -11.56 0.04 -18.30
C GLU A 193 -10.79 0.61 -19.51
N VAL A 194 -10.35 1.88 -19.44
CA VAL A 194 -9.61 2.52 -20.54
C VAL A 194 -8.33 1.73 -20.84
N GLY A 195 -8.16 1.29 -22.09
CA GLY A 195 -7.00 0.51 -22.54
C GLY A 195 -7.17 -1.01 -22.47
N CYS A 196 -8.30 -1.52 -21.98
CA CYS A 196 -8.66 -2.94 -22.04
C CYS A 196 -9.54 -3.26 -23.25
N GLU A 197 -9.56 -4.54 -23.63
CA GLU A 197 -10.47 -5.07 -24.66
C GLU A 197 -11.93 -5.06 -24.18
N ILE A 198 -12.85 -4.93 -25.13
CA ILE A 198 -14.29 -4.94 -24.87
C ILE A 198 -14.66 -6.31 -24.30
N ARG A 199 -15.24 -6.33 -23.10
CA ARG A 199 -15.68 -7.59 -22.50
C ARG A 199 -16.89 -8.16 -23.26
N PRO A 200 -17.02 -9.48 -23.29
CA PRO A 200 -18.19 -10.14 -23.84
C PRO A 200 -19.48 -9.67 -23.17
N PHE A 201 -20.56 -9.58 -23.95
CA PHE A 201 -21.84 -9.10 -23.44
C PHE A 201 -23.02 -9.98 -23.83
N TYR A 202 -24.03 -9.97 -22.97
CA TYR A 202 -25.28 -10.68 -23.18
C TYR A 202 -26.38 -9.71 -23.60
N CYS A 203 -27.10 -10.02 -24.69
CA CYS A 203 -28.26 -9.23 -25.10
C CYS A 203 -29.54 -9.82 -24.50
N PRO A 204 -30.25 -9.11 -23.61
CA PRO A 204 -31.45 -9.63 -22.94
C PRO A 204 -32.64 -9.81 -23.88
N ASN A 205 -32.64 -9.17 -25.05
CA ASN A 205 -33.75 -9.22 -25.98
C ASN A 205 -33.68 -10.44 -26.92
N CYS A 206 -32.49 -10.83 -27.37
CA CYS A 206 -32.32 -12.02 -28.21
C CYS A 206 -31.70 -13.21 -27.48
N LEU A 207 -31.34 -13.06 -26.21
CA LEU A 207 -30.79 -14.09 -25.33
C LEU A 207 -29.48 -14.72 -25.86
N PHE A 208 -28.69 -13.95 -26.63
CA PHE A 208 -27.39 -14.38 -27.17
C PHE A 208 -26.23 -13.73 -26.40
N PHE A 209 -25.15 -14.49 -26.28
CA PHE A 209 -23.87 -14.06 -25.72
C PHE A 209 -22.89 -13.76 -26.85
N PHE A 210 -22.20 -12.63 -26.78
CA PHE A 210 -21.26 -12.17 -27.80
C PHE A 210 -19.87 -11.99 -27.17
N ASP A 211 -18.90 -12.79 -27.61
CA ASP A 211 -17.48 -12.51 -27.43
C ASP A 211 -17.04 -11.68 -28.65
N GLU A 212 -16.62 -10.43 -28.45
CA GLU A 212 -15.81 -9.78 -29.48
C GLU A 212 -14.36 -10.23 -29.25
N GLY A 213 -13.83 -10.97 -30.23
CA GLY A 213 -12.43 -11.40 -30.28
C GLY A 213 -11.59 -10.49 -31.16
#